data_AF-A0A969QRX6-F1
#
_entry.id   AF-A0A969QRX6-F1
#
_cell.length_a   1.000
_cell.length_b   1.000
_cell.length_c   1.000
_cell.angle_alpha   90.00
_cell.angle_beta   90.00
_cell.angle_gamma   90.00
#
_symmetry.space_group_name_H-M   'P 1'
#
loop_
_entity.id
_entity.type
_entity.pdbx_description
1 polymer ?
#
loop_
_entity_poly.entity_id
_entity_poly.type
_entity_poly.pdbx_seq_one_letter_code
_entity_poly.pdbx_strand_id
1 'polypeptide(L)'
;MSTQFSIFLQLCHRDSFNGSAFELLEITQSIEKKLGRVTASIRNAPRVIDIDLLYFGDEIIDSENLILPHPRITERSFVLQPLAEIRGDFIYPITHRPSPRLCNA
;
A
#
# COMPACT_ATOMS: atom_id res chain seq x y z
N MET A 1 -19.93 -2.00 14.21
CA MET A 1 -19.20 -2.36 12.98
C MET A 1 -18.62 -1.07 12.43
N SER A 2 -17.38 -0.76 12.78
CA SER A 2 -16.69 0.42 12.29
C SER A 2 -16.18 0.09 10.90
N THR A 3 -16.89 0.52 9.86
CA THR A 3 -16.46 0.30 8.47
C THR A 3 -15.23 1.16 8.22
N GLN A 4 -14.04 0.59 8.47
CA GLN A 4 -12.78 1.19 8.05
C GLN A 4 -12.68 0.96 6.55
N PHE A 5 -12.85 2.03 5.77
CA PHE A 5 -12.61 1.99 4.34
C PHE A 5 -11.10 2.05 4.11
N SER A 6 -10.46 0.89 3.96
CA SER A 6 -9.08 0.81 3.48
C SER A 6 -9.07 1.11 1.98
N ILE A 7 -8.46 2.22 1.61
CA ILE A 7 -8.22 2.57 0.21
C ILE A 7 -6.78 2.19 -0.08
N PHE A 8 -6.59 1.10 -0.81
CA PHE A 8 -5.25 0.66 -1.22
C PHE A 8 -4.76 1.56 -2.35
N LEU A 9 -3.71 2.35 -2.08
CA LEU A 9 -3.07 3.11 -3.14
C LEU A 9 -2.01 2.23 -3.80
N GLN A 10 -2.38 1.65 -4.93
CA GLN A 10 -1.44 0.99 -5.84
C GLN A 10 -0.77 2.09 -6.68
N LEU A 11 0.41 2.56 -6.27
CA LEU A 11 1.18 3.45 -7.12
C LEU A 11 2.11 2.67 -8.02
N CYS A 12 1.66 2.63 -9.26
CA CYS A 12 2.24 1.93 -10.36
C CYS A 12 3.17 2.88 -11.11
N HIS A 13 4.44 2.50 -11.16
CA HIS A 13 5.47 3.08 -12.03
C HIS A 13 6.00 4.45 -11.59
N ARG A 14 7.34 4.55 -11.53
CA ARG A 14 8.10 5.80 -11.37
C ARG A 14 7.65 6.89 -12.35
N ASP A 15 7.09 6.50 -13.50
CA ASP A 15 6.66 7.42 -14.55
C ASP A 15 5.41 8.23 -14.20
N SER A 16 4.57 7.75 -13.28
CA SER A 16 3.33 8.44 -12.87
C SER A 16 3.54 9.41 -11.70
N PHE A 17 4.64 9.24 -10.95
CA PHE A 17 4.94 10.05 -9.78
C PHE A 17 6.42 10.47 -9.79
N ASN A 18 6.65 11.75 -10.00
CA ASN A 18 7.99 12.32 -9.99
C ASN A 18 8.39 12.66 -8.54
N GLY A 19 8.83 11.65 -7.80
CA GLY A 19 9.27 11.75 -6.40
C GLY A 19 9.73 10.40 -5.83
N SER A 20 10.13 10.39 -4.57
CA SER A 20 10.56 9.19 -3.83
C SER A 20 9.38 8.49 -3.14
N ALA A 21 9.56 7.21 -2.78
CA ALA A 21 8.59 6.47 -1.99
C ALA A 21 8.28 7.15 -0.64
N PHE A 22 9.26 7.83 -0.04
CA PHE A 22 9.10 8.57 1.21
C PHE A 22 8.24 9.82 1.04
N GLU A 23 8.43 10.60 -0.03
CA GLU A 23 7.59 11.76 -0.33
C GLU A 23 6.13 11.34 -0.55
N LEU A 24 5.92 10.20 -1.21
CA LEU A 24 4.59 9.64 -1.40
C LEU A 24 3.96 9.19 -0.07
N LEU A 25 4.74 8.58 0.82
CA LEU A 25 4.29 8.24 2.17
C LEU A 25 3.85 9.50 2.93
N GLU A 26 4.59 10.61 2.84
CA GLU A 26 4.19 11.87 3.46
C GLU A 26 2.89 12.43 2.88
N ILE A 27 2.72 12.38 1.56
CA ILE A 27 1.50 12.82 0.88
C ILE A 27 0.29 12.00 1.34
N THR A 28 0.42 10.67 1.38
CA THR A 28 -0.67 9.78 1.81
C THR A 28 -1.05 10.01 3.27
N GLN A 29 -0.07 10.12 4.18
CA GLN A 29 -0.32 10.49 5.58
C GLN A 29 -0.98 11.88 5.73
N SER A 30 -0.62 12.84 4.87
CA SER A 30 -1.25 14.17 4.85
C SER A 30 -2.71 14.10 4.41
N ILE A 31 -3.03 13.27 3.42
CA ILE A 31 -4.41 13.02 2.97
C ILE A 31 -5.23 12.39 4.09
N GLU A 32 -4.71 11.36 4.77
CA GLU A 32 -5.38 10.77 5.92
C GLU A 32 -5.68 11.79 7.02
N LYS A 33 -4.70 12.64 7.37
CA LYS A 33 -4.87 13.73 8.35
C LYS A 33 -5.97 14.70 7.93
N LYS A 34 -5.99 15.12 6.66
CA LYS A 34 -7.01 16.03 6.11
C LYS A 34 -8.42 15.41 6.12
N LEU A 35 -8.51 14.10 5.91
CA LEU A 35 -9.78 13.36 5.90
C LEU A 35 -10.27 12.95 7.30
N GLY A 36 -9.60 13.43 8.36
CA GLY A 36 -10.08 13.25 9.73
C GLY A 36 -9.40 12.12 10.47
N ARG A 37 -8.19 11.68 10.07
CA ARG A 37 -7.31 10.92 10.95
C ARG A 37 -6.96 11.80 12.15
N VAL A 38 -7.74 11.65 13.21
CA VAL A 38 -7.52 12.33 14.48
C VAL A 38 -6.22 11.82 15.06
N THR A 39 -5.33 12.72 15.50
CA THR A 39 -4.19 12.40 16.38
C THR A 39 -4.73 12.01 17.76
N ALA A 40 -5.58 10.98 17.83
CA ALA A 40 -6.22 10.57 19.05
C ALA A 40 -5.27 9.67 19.83
N SER A 41 -5.07 10.00 21.11
CA SER A 41 -4.46 9.18 22.16
C SER A 41 -5.20 7.85 22.42
N ILE A 42 -6.11 7.45 21.55
CA ILE A 42 -6.99 6.28 21.67
C ILE A 42 -6.56 5.26 20.63
N ARG A 43 -5.98 4.16 21.12
CA ARG A 43 -5.70 2.97 20.32
C ARG A 43 -7.01 2.47 19.69
N ASN A 44 -7.02 2.25 18.37
CA ASN A 44 -8.18 1.83 17.57
C ASN A 44 -9.28 2.90 17.38
N ALA A 45 -8.94 4.19 17.44
CA ALA A 45 -9.86 5.23 16.99
C ALA A 45 -10.34 4.93 15.55
N PRO A 46 -11.64 5.14 15.25
CA PRO A 46 -12.17 4.93 13.90
C PRO A 46 -11.38 5.74 12.87
N ARG A 47 -10.88 5.07 11.83
CA ARG A 47 -10.25 5.73 10.69
C ARG A 47 -11.29 5.92 9.60
N VAL A 48 -11.41 7.15 9.10
CA VAL A 48 -12.27 7.47 7.95
C VAL A 48 -11.73 6.80 6.68
N ILE A 49 -10.41 6.81 6.54
CA ILE A 49 -9.66 6.21 5.44
C ILE A 49 -8.33 5.67 5.96
N ASP A 50 -7.85 4.60 5.34
CA ASP A 50 -6.54 4.02 5.58
C ASP A 50 -5.85 3.81 4.24
N ILE A 51 -4.70 4.44 4.02
CA ILE A 51 -3.97 4.42 2.75
C ILE A 51 -2.65 3.67 2.95
N ASP A 52 -2.59 2.46 2.41
CA ASP A 52 -1.38 1.63 2.42
C ASP A 52 -0.60 1.78 1.12
N LEU A 53 0.71 2.06 1.23
CA LEU A 53 1.65 1.99 0.11
C LEU A 53 2.17 0.54 -0.03
N LEU A 54 1.79 -0.13 -1.13
CA LEU A 54 2.04 -1.57 -1.31
C LEU A 54 3.37 -1.90 -1.98
N TYR A 55 3.75 -1.11 -2.98
CA TYR A 55 5.02 -1.20 -3.70
C TYR A 55 5.28 0.14 -4.39
N PHE A 56 6.53 0.38 -4.79
CA PHE A 56 6.91 1.59 -5.52
C PHE A 56 7.94 1.23 -6.60
N GLY A 57 7.47 1.05 -7.84
CA GLY A 57 8.30 0.47 -8.91
C GLY A 57 8.91 -0.87 -8.48
N ASP A 58 10.22 -1.01 -8.68
CA ASP A 58 11.02 -2.17 -8.25
C ASP A 58 11.81 -1.89 -6.96
N GLU A 59 11.48 -0.81 -6.23
CA GLU A 59 12.21 -0.45 -5.01
C GLU A 59 11.95 -1.46 -3.88
N ILE A 60 13.03 -1.86 -3.23
CA ILE A 60 13.01 -2.66 -2.00
C ILE A 60 13.56 -1.76 -0.89
N ILE A 61 12.69 -1.43 0.06
CA ILE A 61 12.99 -0.55 1.19
C ILE A 61 12.73 -1.32 2.47
N ASP A 62 13.71 -1.33 3.37
CA ASP A 62 13.56 -1.84 4.73
C ASP A 62 14.03 -0.74 5.69
N SER A 63 13.09 0.08 6.15
CA SER A 63 13.35 1.18 7.08
C SER A 63 12.31 1.21 8.18
N GLU A 64 12.64 1.88 9.29
CA GLU A 64 11.73 2.01 10.44
C GLU A 64 10.39 2.66 10.08
N ASN A 65 10.36 3.53 9.08
CA ASN A 65 9.18 4.32 8.71
C ASN A 65 8.45 3.79 7.46
N LEU A 66 9.11 2.96 6.66
CA LEU A 66 8.60 2.47 5.38
C LEU A 66 9.25 1.13 5.02
N ILE A 67 8.40 0.13 4.74
CA ILE A 67 8.84 -1.16 4.23
C ILE A 67 8.16 -1.39 2.88
N LEU A 68 8.96 -1.55 1.82
CA LEU A 68 8.50 -1.85 0.47
C LEU A 68 9.24 -3.06 -0.13
N PRO A 69 8.54 -3.90 -0.91
CA PRO A 69 7.09 -4.01 -0.95
C PRO A 69 6.49 -4.33 0.41
N HIS A 70 5.24 -3.92 0.62
CA HIS A 70 4.56 -4.12 1.89
C HIS A 70 4.56 -5.62 2.27
N PRO A 71 5.01 -5.98 3.48
CA PRO A 71 5.31 -7.39 3.82
C PRO A 71 4.08 -8.29 3.76
N ARG A 72 2.89 -7.71 4.00
CA ARG A 72 1.61 -8.44 4.02
C ARG A 72 0.84 -8.39 2.71
N ILE A 73 1.46 -7.94 1.62
CA ILE A 73 0.77 -7.90 0.31
C ILE A 73 0.35 -9.31 -0.14
N THR A 74 1.17 -10.33 0.16
CA THR A 74 0.93 -11.74 -0.18
C THR A 74 -0.19 -12.41 0.64
N GLU A 75 -0.54 -11.81 1.79
CA GLU A 75 -1.57 -12.30 2.72
C GLU A 75 -2.95 -11.69 2.43
N ARG A 76 -3.02 -10.64 1.61
CA ARG A 76 -4.22 -9.84 1.39
C ARG A 76 -4.84 -10.16 0.04
N SER A 77 -5.69 -11.18 -0.02
CA SER A 77 -6.38 -11.60 -1.26
C SER A 77 -7.17 -10.46 -1.91
N PHE A 78 -7.78 -9.58 -1.11
CA PHE A 78 -8.49 -8.38 -1.58
C PHE A 78 -7.58 -7.31 -2.19
N VAL A 79 -6.25 -7.39 -2.00
CA VAL A 79 -5.26 -6.56 -2.70
C VAL A 79 -4.79 -7.27 -3.96
N LEU A 80 -4.46 -8.56 -3.85
CA LEU A 80 -3.85 -9.34 -4.93
C LEU A 80 -4.80 -9.58 -6.09
N GLN A 81 -6.08 -9.85 -5.82
CA GLN A 81 -7.05 -10.08 -6.89
C GLN A 81 -7.25 -8.81 -7.76
N PRO A 82 -7.57 -7.63 -7.21
CA PRO A 82 -7.63 -6.40 -8.01
C PRO A 82 -6.28 -6.05 -8.66
N LEU A 83 -5.16 -6.32 -7.98
CA LEU A 83 -3.83 -6.11 -8.57
C LEU A 83 -3.62 -6.99 -9.81
N ALA A 84 -4.05 -8.25 -9.79
CA ALA A 84 -3.95 -9.15 -10.93
C ALA A 84 -4.89 -8.75 -12.07
N GLU A 85 -6.06 -8.18 -11.76
CA GLU A 85 -7.02 -7.67 -12.75
C GLU A 85 -6.51 -6.40 -13.45
N ILE A 86 -5.89 -5.48 -12.71
CA ILE A 86 -5.37 -4.21 -13.24
C ILE A 86 -3.96 -4.39 -13.84
N ARG A 87 -3.13 -5.23 -13.21
CA ARG A 87 -1.72 -5.49 -13.53
C ARG A 87 -1.34 -6.97 -13.36
N GLY A 88 -1.84 -7.80 -14.27
CA GLY A 88 -1.43 -9.21 -14.36
C GLY A 88 0.05 -9.40 -14.71
N ASP A 89 0.69 -8.37 -15.27
CA ASP A 89 2.12 -8.29 -15.60
C ASP A 89 3.02 -7.90 -14.40
N PHE A 90 2.42 -7.48 -13.28
CA PHE A 90 3.18 -7.08 -12.10
C PHE A 90 4.01 -8.26 -11.58
N ILE A 91 5.33 -8.07 -11.54
CA ILE A 91 6.27 -9.01 -10.95
C ILE A 91 6.61 -8.50 -9.55
N TYR A 92 6.34 -9.31 -8.54
CA TYR A 92 6.70 -8.96 -7.18
C TYR A 92 8.22 -8.95 -7.01
N PRO A 93 8.83 -7.84 -6.56
CA PRO A 93 10.29 -7.68 -6.66
C PRO A 93 11.07 -8.56 -5.67
N ILE A 94 10.43 -9.13 -4.64
CA ILE A 94 11.10 -10.06 -3.70
C ILE A 94 11.17 -11.48 -4.27
N THR A 95 10.07 -12.02 -4.79
CA THR A 95 9.98 -13.43 -5.22
C THR A 95 10.06 -13.62 -6.72
N HIS A 96 10.07 -12.53 -7.50
CA HIS A 96 9.97 -12.50 -8.96
C HIS A 96 8.79 -13.32 -9.51
N ARG A 97 7.73 -13.46 -8.72
CA ARG A 97 6.48 -14.12 -9.13
C ARG A 97 5.49 -13.10 -9.65
N PRO A 98 4.70 -13.44 -10.69
CA PRO A 98 3.64 -12.56 -11.16
C PRO A 98 2.50 -12.50 -10.14
N SER A 99 1.77 -11.37 -10.09
CA SER A 99 0.65 -11.12 -9.17
C SER A 99 -0.36 -12.28 -9.02
N PRO A 100 -0.77 -13.03 -10.07
CA PRO A 100 -1.77 -14.10 -9.93
C PRO A 100 -1.24 -15.33 -9.16
N ARG A 101 0.08 -15.44 -8.98
CA ARG A 101 0.74 -16.56 -8.29
C ARG A 101 1.35 -16.15 -6.95
N LEU A 102 0.96 -14.97 -6.45
CA LEU A 102 1.51 -14.39 -5.23
C LEU A 102 0.76 -14.76 -3.95
N CYS A 103 -0.51 -15.15 -4.06
CA CYS A 103 -1.30 -15.59 -2.92
C CYS A 103 -0.68 -16.85 -2.32
N ASN A 104 -0.32 -16.80 -1.03
CA ASN A 104 -0.18 -18.02 -0.25
C ASN A 104 -1.60 -18.53 0.01
N ALA A 105 -1.90 -19.73 -0.51
CA ALA A 105 -3.19 -20.40 -0.31
C ALA A 105 -3.50 -20.62 1.18
#